data_AF-A0A409V8Q7-F1
#
_entry.id   AF-A0A409V8Q7-F1
#
_cell.length_a   1.000
_cell.length_b   1.000
_cell.length_c   1.000
_cell.angle_alpha   90.00
_cell.angle_beta   90.00
_cell.angle_gamma   90.00
#
_symmetry.space_group_name_H-M   'P 1'
#
loop_
_entity.id
_entity.type
_entity.pdbx_description
1 polymer ?
#
loop_
_entity_poly.entity_id
_entity_poly.type
_entity_poly.pdbx_seq_one_letter_code
_entity_poly.pdbx_strand_id
1 'polypeptide(L)'
;MTSTTSAQSSHQRTQSGPLLLLANVVSMQSDDNYSNDSDSPSTRSSSLPPCLPDIASLHIPCANPVEVSESEASPLKHLNSPDNIARSDSHFVPFIRHHSSRRRTRRNNDIHIKAKIHLAARRKELLDKATKIKSLDNSPVNERQLMVLRMVYDEITMYPCESWMVLLAIIIHRAYKQVKNWFSNERQKNRTGESVPFETEDGDRVRLRATALSVCQEWSDAFFEEVVMIYNYRIQRNSRFRPSV
;
A
#
# COMPACT_ATOMS: atom_id res chain seq x y z
N MET A 1 -43.84 -36.51 20.14
CA MET A 1 -42.38 -36.41 20.32
C MET A 1 -41.82 -35.67 19.13
N THR A 2 -41.33 -34.44 19.32
CA THR A 2 -40.84 -33.55 18.26
C THR A 2 -39.35 -33.28 18.48
N SER A 3 -38.50 -33.89 17.65
CA SER A 3 -37.06 -33.72 17.72
C SER A 3 -36.62 -32.54 16.86
N THR A 4 -36.26 -31.42 17.49
CA THR A 4 -35.76 -30.23 16.80
C THR A 4 -34.23 -30.26 16.76
N THR A 5 -33.65 -30.60 15.61
CA THR A 5 -32.18 -30.68 15.44
C THR A 5 -31.63 -29.33 15.00
N SER A 6 -31.10 -28.54 15.93
CA SER A 6 -30.47 -27.25 15.63
C SER A 6 -28.99 -27.41 15.28
N ALA A 7 -28.65 -27.38 13.98
CA ALA A 7 -27.27 -27.37 13.51
C ALA A 7 -26.64 -25.98 13.69
N GLN A 8 -25.72 -25.84 14.67
CA GLN A 8 -24.88 -24.65 14.81
C GLN A 8 -23.64 -24.78 13.91
N SER A 9 -23.69 -24.14 12.73
CA SER A 9 -22.50 -23.95 11.89
C SER A 9 -21.59 -22.86 12.49
N SER A 10 -20.61 -23.27 13.29
CA SER A 10 -19.56 -22.38 13.77
C SER A 10 -18.53 -22.15 12.65
N HIS A 11 -18.63 -21.00 11.98
CA HIS A 11 -17.53 -20.50 11.15
C HIS A 11 -16.34 -20.14 12.05
N GLN A 12 -15.41 -21.07 12.21
CA GLN A 12 -14.09 -20.79 12.78
C GLN A 12 -13.35 -19.86 11.81
N ARG A 13 -13.37 -18.57 12.15
CA ARG A 13 -12.58 -17.55 11.47
C ARG A 13 -11.11 -17.76 11.86
N THR A 14 -10.41 -18.61 11.10
CA THR A 14 -9.00 -18.90 11.33
C THR A 14 -8.19 -17.62 11.11
N GLN A 15 -7.81 -16.94 12.20
CA GLN A 15 -6.86 -15.83 12.14
C GLN A 15 -5.48 -16.37 11.77
N SER A 16 -5.18 -16.28 10.48
CA SER A 16 -3.95 -16.74 9.84
C SER A 16 -2.82 -15.75 10.13
N GLY A 17 -2.04 -16.05 11.17
CA GLY A 17 -0.93 -15.20 11.60
C GLY A 17 0.20 -15.06 10.56
N PRO A 18 1.08 -14.04 10.70
CA PRO A 18 2.11 -13.69 9.72
C PRO A 18 3.01 -14.85 9.26
N LEU A 19 3.28 -15.81 10.15
CA LEU A 19 4.11 -16.98 9.87
C LEU A 19 3.53 -17.90 8.80
N LEU A 20 2.19 -18.00 8.68
CA LEU A 20 1.53 -18.86 7.71
C LEU A 20 1.68 -18.30 6.28
N LEU A 21 1.62 -16.97 6.13
CA LEU A 21 1.92 -16.29 4.88
C LEU A 21 3.34 -16.59 4.42
N LEU A 22 4.31 -16.47 5.33
CA LEU A 22 5.71 -16.73 5.04
C LEU A 22 6.06 -18.22 4.90
N ALA A 23 5.17 -19.14 5.28
CA ALA A 23 5.31 -20.55 4.92
C ALA A 23 4.98 -20.76 3.44
N ASN A 24 3.83 -20.24 2.98
CA ASN A 24 3.38 -20.37 1.60
C ASN A 24 4.34 -19.72 0.59
N VAL A 25 4.83 -18.51 0.89
CA VAL A 25 5.79 -17.79 0.02
C VAL A 25 7.12 -18.55 -0.13
N VAL A 26 7.57 -19.24 0.92
CA VAL A 26 8.83 -20.01 0.85
C VAL A 26 8.66 -21.33 0.10
N SER A 27 7.49 -21.97 0.19
CA SER A 27 7.20 -23.16 -0.61
C SER A 27 7.32 -22.87 -2.12
N MET A 28 6.83 -21.72 -2.59
CA MET A 28 6.89 -21.35 -4.01
C MET A 28 8.30 -20.96 -4.51
N GLN A 29 9.24 -20.63 -3.62
CA GLN A 29 10.64 -20.29 -3.97
C GLN A 29 11.59 -21.50 -3.98
N SER A 30 11.10 -22.70 -3.64
CA SER A 30 11.95 -23.89 -3.45
C SER A 30 12.16 -24.73 -4.71
N ASP A 31 11.36 -24.50 -5.76
CA ASP A 31 11.30 -25.37 -6.94
C ASP A 31 12.18 -24.92 -8.12
N ASP A 32 12.69 -23.68 -8.10
CA ASP A 32 13.58 -23.11 -9.14
C ASP A 32 15.05 -23.59 -9.02
N ASN A 33 15.26 -24.86 -8.67
CA ASN A 33 16.59 -25.49 -8.78
C ASN A 33 16.85 -25.88 -10.25
N TYR A 34 17.04 -24.86 -11.10
CA TYR A 34 17.41 -25.05 -12.50
C TYR A 34 18.70 -25.86 -12.62
N SER A 35 18.57 -27.10 -13.10
CA SER A 35 19.70 -27.91 -13.58
C SER A 35 20.39 -27.18 -14.73
N ASN A 36 21.46 -26.46 -14.42
CA ASN A 36 22.23 -25.71 -15.41
C ASN A 36 23.24 -26.63 -16.13
N ASP A 37 22.74 -27.70 -16.73
CA ASP A 37 23.46 -28.50 -17.72
C ASP A 37 23.34 -27.82 -19.09
N SER A 38 24.41 -27.16 -19.54
CA SER A 38 24.72 -26.94 -20.97
C SER A 38 26.10 -26.31 -21.15
N ASP A 39 27.06 -27.17 -21.49
CA ASP A 39 28.17 -27.00 -22.44
C ASP A 39 28.87 -25.63 -22.63
N SER A 40 30.19 -25.68 -22.45
CA SER A 40 31.13 -24.70 -22.98
C SER A 40 31.35 -24.88 -24.49
N PRO A 41 31.35 -23.80 -25.28
CA PRO A 41 32.12 -23.74 -26.52
C PRO A 41 33.27 -22.72 -26.43
N SER A 42 34.43 -23.10 -26.94
CA SER A 42 35.67 -22.31 -26.85
C SER A 42 35.76 -21.17 -27.86
N THR A 43 36.43 -20.09 -27.45
CA THR A 43 37.28 -19.18 -28.26
C THR A 43 36.97 -18.96 -29.75
N ARG A 44 36.71 -17.69 -30.12
CA ARG A 44 37.49 -17.00 -31.17
C ARG A 44 37.35 -15.47 -31.10
N SER A 45 38.48 -14.78 -31.32
CA SER A 45 38.59 -13.31 -31.38
C SER A 45 38.19 -12.76 -32.75
N SER A 46 37.73 -11.49 -32.82
CA SER A 46 38.32 -10.41 -33.68
C SER A 46 37.42 -9.16 -33.84
N SER A 47 38.08 -7.99 -33.90
CA SER A 47 37.70 -6.73 -34.59
C SER A 47 36.37 -5.99 -34.29
N LEU A 48 36.54 -4.73 -33.83
CA LEU A 48 35.62 -3.58 -33.95
C LEU A 48 35.78 -2.90 -35.34
N PRO A 49 35.16 -1.73 -35.62
CA PRO A 49 33.73 -1.37 -35.76
C PRO A 49 33.52 -0.91 -37.25
N PRO A 50 32.77 0.17 -37.63
CA PRO A 50 31.57 0.84 -37.09
C PRO A 50 30.41 0.99 -38.11
N CYS A 51 29.24 1.50 -37.68
CA CYS A 51 28.53 2.62 -38.33
C CYS A 51 27.28 3.06 -37.55
N LEU A 52 27.04 4.38 -37.46
CA LEU A 52 25.77 4.99 -37.07
C LEU A 52 24.97 5.39 -38.33
N PRO A 53 23.65 5.22 -38.28
CA PRO A 53 22.70 6.22 -38.77
C PRO A 53 21.55 6.43 -37.76
N ASP A 54 20.69 7.43 -37.85
CA ASP A 54 20.77 8.79 -38.41
C ASP A 54 19.61 9.60 -37.77
N ILE A 55 19.71 10.93 -37.83
CA ILE A 55 18.77 11.99 -37.40
C ILE A 55 17.35 11.57 -36.95
N ALA A 56 17.02 11.90 -35.69
CA ALA A 56 15.65 12.06 -35.21
C ALA A 56 15.39 13.52 -34.77
N SER A 57 15.16 14.41 -35.75
CA SER A 57 14.82 15.82 -35.49
C SER A 57 13.40 15.98 -34.95
N LEU A 58 13.26 15.95 -33.62
CA LEU A 58 12.04 16.38 -32.93
C LEU A 58 12.00 17.92 -32.83
N HIS A 59 11.53 18.58 -33.90
CA HIS A 59 11.10 19.98 -33.81
C HIS A 59 9.81 20.07 -32.98
N ILE A 60 9.95 20.48 -31.72
CA ILE A 60 8.84 20.98 -30.90
C ILE A 60 8.76 22.50 -31.13
N PRO A 61 7.66 23.03 -31.70
CA PRO A 61 7.49 24.47 -31.83
C PRO A 61 7.29 25.11 -30.44
N CYS A 62 8.29 25.84 -29.96
CA CYS A 62 8.15 26.74 -28.82
C CYS A 62 7.26 27.92 -29.23
N ALA A 63 5.99 27.91 -28.82
CA ALA A 63 5.18 29.11 -28.80
C ALA A 63 5.60 29.97 -27.59
N ASN A 64 5.95 31.23 -27.86
CA ASN A 64 6.51 32.16 -26.88
C ASN A 64 5.48 32.64 -25.84
N PRO A 65 5.92 33.13 -24.67
CA PRO A 65 5.04 33.70 -23.67
C PRO A 65 4.44 35.03 -24.16
N VAL A 66 3.16 35.25 -23.87
CA VAL A 66 2.52 36.57 -23.92
C VAL A 66 2.23 37.01 -22.49
N GLU A 67 2.41 38.30 -22.26
CA GLU A 67 2.61 38.90 -20.95
C GLU A 67 1.32 39.08 -20.14
N VAL A 68 1.52 39.10 -18.82
CA VAL A 68 0.87 39.97 -17.82
C VAL A 68 -0.40 40.71 -18.24
N SER A 69 -1.49 40.42 -17.53
CA SER A 69 -2.45 41.48 -17.19
C SER A 69 -3.10 41.21 -15.83
N GLU A 70 -2.92 42.13 -14.89
CA GLU A 70 -3.58 42.16 -13.60
C GLU A 70 -4.98 42.79 -13.74
N SER A 71 -6.00 42.19 -13.12
CA SER A 71 -7.23 42.85 -12.66
C SER A 71 -7.94 41.85 -11.75
N GLU A 72 -7.91 42.01 -10.42
CA GLU A 72 -8.66 42.97 -9.60
C GLU A 72 -10.15 42.59 -9.38
N ALA A 73 -10.51 42.59 -8.10
CA ALA A 73 -11.82 42.42 -7.44
C ALA A 73 -13.11 42.19 -8.27
N SER A 74 -13.88 41.16 -7.88
CA SER A 74 -15.06 41.41 -7.01
C SER A 74 -15.76 40.14 -6.48
N PRO A 75 -16.34 40.18 -5.27
CA PRO A 75 -17.15 39.10 -4.71
C PRO A 75 -18.64 39.23 -5.11
N LEU A 76 -19.22 38.18 -5.70
CA LEU A 76 -20.65 38.15 -6.03
C LEU A 76 -21.51 37.90 -4.79
N LYS A 77 -22.25 38.94 -4.40
CA LYS A 77 -23.39 38.87 -3.47
C LYS A 77 -24.69 38.63 -4.25
N HIS A 78 -25.47 37.63 -3.86
CA HIS A 78 -26.94 37.61 -3.96
C HIS A 78 -27.44 36.66 -2.84
N LEU A 79 -28.19 37.04 -1.81
CA LEU A 79 -29.46 37.78 -1.65
C LEU A 79 -30.73 36.97 -1.97
N ASN A 80 -31.67 37.04 -1.00
CA ASN A 80 -33.11 36.76 -1.07
C ASN A 80 -33.53 35.27 -1.09
N SER A 81 -34.66 34.84 -0.51
CA SER A 81 -35.71 35.56 0.25
C SER A 81 -36.44 34.62 1.25
N PRO A 82 -37.36 35.14 2.11
CA PRO A 82 -37.81 34.45 3.33
C PRO A 82 -39.23 33.84 3.25
N ASP A 83 -39.72 33.48 4.44
CA ASP A 83 -41.12 33.33 4.88
C ASP A 83 -41.98 32.19 4.29
N ASN A 84 -42.41 31.31 5.20
CA ASN A 84 -43.72 30.68 5.07
C ASN A 84 -44.47 30.71 6.41
N ILE A 85 -45.76 30.98 6.31
CA ILE A 85 -46.60 31.49 7.39
C ILE A 85 -47.07 30.37 8.33
N ALA A 86 -47.32 30.74 9.58
CA ALA A 86 -47.83 29.85 10.62
C ALA A 86 -49.14 29.13 10.24
N ARG A 87 -49.28 27.91 10.72
CA ARG A 87 -50.60 27.31 10.98
C ARG A 87 -50.62 26.77 12.40
N SER A 88 -51.29 27.50 13.28
CA SER A 88 -51.58 27.05 14.64
C SER A 88 -52.62 25.94 14.57
N ASP A 89 -52.31 24.77 15.15
CA ASP A 89 -53.28 23.70 15.32
C ASP A 89 -53.25 23.21 16.77
N SER A 90 -54.31 23.56 17.50
CA SER A 90 -54.34 23.56 18.96
C SER A 90 -54.90 22.26 19.54
N HIS A 91 -54.42 21.10 19.08
CA HIS A 91 -54.77 19.78 19.65
C HIS A 91 -53.66 18.72 19.54
N PHE A 92 -52.39 19.10 19.65
CA PHE A 92 -51.30 18.12 19.75
C PHE A 92 -51.04 17.69 21.20
N VAL A 93 -51.47 16.47 21.55
CA VAL A 93 -51.17 15.83 22.84
C VAL A 93 -49.65 15.74 23.01
N PRO A 94 -49.07 16.13 24.15
CA PRO A 94 -47.63 16.03 24.37
C PRO A 94 -47.24 14.55 24.54
N PHE A 95 -47.01 13.86 23.43
CA PHE A 95 -46.26 12.61 23.43
C PHE A 95 -44.88 12.89 24.00
N ILE A 96 -44.68 12.51 25.26
CA ILE A 96 -43.40 12.59 25.98
C ILE A 96 -42.40 11.71 25.21
N ARG A 97 -41.70 12.31 24.25
CA ARG A 97 -40.59 11.66 23.55
C ARG A 97 -39.50 11.44 24.58
N HIS A 98 -39.33 10.19 24.99
CA HIS A 98 -38.22 9.76 25.84
C HIS A 98 -36.88 10.01 25.12
N HIS A 99 -36.31 11.20 25.30
CA HIS A 99 -35.05 11.64 24.68
C HIS A 99 -33.78 10.93 25.23
N SER A 100 -33.95 9.85 26.01
CA SER A 100 -32.87 9.16 26.75
C SER A 100 -31.90 8.37 25.86
N SER A 101 -32.29 7.97 24.66
CA SER A 101 -31.48 7.12 23.77
C SER A 101 -30.32 7.85 23.05
N ARG A 102 -30.34 9.19 22.98
CA ARG A 102 -29.38 9.98 22.17
C ARG A 102 -27.95 10.07 22.77
N ARG A 103 -27.73 9.62 24.01
CA ARG A 103 -26.40 9.68 24.66
C ARG A 103 -25.47 8.50 24.34
N ARG A 104 -25.99 7.34 23.90
CA ARG A 104 -25.15 6.14 23.65
C ARG A 104 -24.35 6.20 22.35
N THR A 105 -24.91 6.74 21.26
CA THR A 105 -24.23 6.79 19.96
C THR A 105 -23.04 7.74 19.90
N ARG A 106 -23.05 8.84 20.66
CA ARG A 106 -21.94 9.80 20.72
C ARG A 106 -20.62 9.15 21.20
N ARG A 107 -20.69 8.32 22.25
CA ARG A 107 -19.51 7.75 22.92
C ARG A 107 -18.68 6.82 22.02
N ASN A 108 -19.32 6.09 21.11
CA ASN A 108 -18.60 5.19 20.19
C ASN A 108 -17.85 5.97 19.10
N ASN A 109 -18.45 7.04 18.58
CA ASN A 109 -17.79 7.91 17.60
C ASN A 109 -16.54 8.59 18.21
N ASP A 110 -16.64 9.04 19.47
CA ASP A 110 -15.51 9.67 20.18
C ASP A 110 -14.30 8.72 20.33
N ILE A 111 -14.53 7.39 20.46
CA ILE A 111 -13.46 6.38 20.52
C ILE A 111 -12.80 6.20 19.15
N HIS A 112 -13.59 6.04 18.09
CA HIS A 112 -13.08 5.85 16.72
C HIS A 112 -12.29 7.07 16.22
N ILE A 113 -12.74 8.29 16.54
CA ILE A 113 -12.02 9.53 16.22
C ILE A 113 -10.67 9.57 16.92
N LYS A 114 -10.60 9.21 18.21
CA LYS A 114 -9.32 9.15 18.96
C LYS A 114 -8.36 8.11 18.40
N ALA A 115 -8.86 6.92 18.02
CA ALA A 115 -8.04 5.89 17.37
C ALA A 115 -7.45 6.39 16.05
N LYS A 116 -8.26 7.04 15.20
CA LYS A 116 -7.79 7.65 13.94
C LYS A 116 -6.75 8.76 14.14
N ILE A 117 -6.94 9.63 15.14
CA ILE A 117 -5.95 10.67 15.49
C ILE A 117 -4.63 10.04 15.94
N HIS A 118 -4.68 9.02 16.81
CA HIS A 118 -3.48 8.32 17.30
C HIS A 118 -2.74 7.61 16.16
N LEU A 119 -3.46 6.91 15.28
CA LEU A 119 -2.91 6.28 14.09
C LEU A 119 -2.24 7.30 13.15
N ALA A 120 -2.90 8.42 12.86
CA ALA A 120 -2.34 9.48 12.03
C ALA A 120 -1.06 10.08 12.64
N ALA A 121 -1.01 10.25 13.97
CA ALA A 121 0.20 10.68 14.68
C ALA A 121 1.33 9.65 14.56
N ARG A 122 1.05 8.34 14.76
CA ARG A 122 2.03 7.26 14.56
C ARG A 122 2.57 7.24 13.13
N ARG A 123 1.69 7.33 12.12
CA ARG A 123 2.07 7.36 10.69
C ARG A 123 2.96 8.55 10.37
N LYS A 124 2.66 9.74 10.92
CA LYS A 124 3.50 10.93 10.77
C LYS A 124 4.90 10.72 11.39
N GLU A 125 4.97 10.18 12.60
CA GLU A 125 6.24 9.90 13.27
C GLU A 125 7.10 8.88 12.47
N LEU A 126 6.46 7.86 11.90
CA LEU A 126 7.13 6.89 11.04
C LEU A 126 7.62 7.53 9.73
N LEU A 127 6.84 8.41 9.10
CA LEU A 127 7.27 9.17 7.91
C LEU A 127 8.45 10.09 8.24
N ASP A 128 8.42 10.78 9.38
CA ASP A 128 9.50 11.62 9.89
C ASP A 128 10.77 10.81 10.22
N LYS A 129 10.64 9.51 10.54
CA LYS A 129 11.78 8.57 10.67
C LYS A 129 12.29 8.12 9.29
N ALA A 130 11.41 7.69 8.39
CA ALA A 130 11.77 7.18 7.07
C ALA A 130 12.43 8.24 6.17
N THR A 131 12.01 9.50 6.28
CA THR A 131 12.60 10.64 5.56
C THR A 131 14.01 11.02 6.06
N LYS A 132 14.36 10.69 7.30
CA LYS A 132 15.72 10.87 7.86
C LYS A 132 16.70 9.79 7.41
N ILE A 133 16.24 8.69 6.80
CA ILE A 133 17.10 7.64 6.27
C ILE A 133 17.83 8.17 5.03
N LYS A 134 19.10 8.55 5.23
CA LYS A 134 20.00 8.91 4.14
C LYS A 134 20.59 7.64 3.53
N SER A 135 20.23 7.36 2.28
CA SER A 135 20.97 6.44 1.41
C SER A 135 21.53 7.22 0.22
N LEU A 136 22.65 6.76 -0.34
CA LEU A 136 23.28 7.43 -1.47
C LEU A 136 22.30 7.51 -2.65
N ASP A 137 22.13 8.72 -3.21
CA ASP A 137 21.29 8.92 -4.39
C ASP A 137 21.80 8.07 -5.55
N ASN A 138 20.86 7.48 -6.30
CA ASN A 138 21.12 6.55 -7.41
C ASN A 138 21.91 5.27 -7.09
N SER A 139 22.27 4.99 -5.82
CA SER A 139 22.80 3.67 -5.44
C SER A 139 21.79 2.57 -5.80
N PRO A 140 22.22 1.42 -6.33
CA PRO A 140 21.33 0.29 -6.56
C PRO A 140 20.77 -0.25 -5.23
N VAL A 141 19.63 -0.92 -5.30
CA VAL A 141 19.06 -1.68 -4.19
C VAL A 141 19.94 -2.91 -3.95
N ASN A 142 20.35 -3.17 -2.70
CA ASN A 142 21.12 -4.37 -2.35
C ASN A 142 20.25 -5.63 -2.56
N GLU A 143 20.83 -6.74 -3.01
CA GLU A 143 20.13 -8.03 -3.22
C GLU A 143 19.14 -8.39 -2.09
N ARG A 144 19.57 -8.26 -0.83
CA ARG A 144 18.69 -8.48 0.33
C ARG A 144 17.48 -7.54 0.36
N GLN A 145 17.68 -6.26 0.07
CA GLN A 145 16.61 -5.26 0.01
C GLN A 145 15.68 -5.56 -1.17
N LEU A 146 16.24 -6.02 -2.30
CA LEU A 146 15.50 -6.41 -3.50
C LEU A 146 14.59 -7.61 -3.24
N MET A 147 15.06 -8.65 -2.54
CA MET A 147 14.23 -9.80 -2.14
C MET A 147 12.99 -9.37 -1.33
N VAL A 148 13.14 -8.42 -0.40
CA VAL A 148 12.00 -7.92 0.41
C VAL A 148 11.03 -7.11 -0.44
N LEU A 149 11.53 -6.23 -1.32
CA LEU A 149 10.70 -5.45 -2.23
C LEU A 149 9.96 -6.34 -3.25
N ARG A 150 10.62 -7.40 -3.75
CA ARG A 150 10.03 -8.46 -4.58
C ARG A 150 8.90 -9.18 -3.85
N MET A 151 9.14 -9.71 -2.66
CA MET A 151 8.10 -10.39 -1.88
C MET A 151 6.86 -9.51 -1.70
N VAL A 152 7.01 -8.22 -1.38
CA VAL A 152 5.85 -7.33 -1.30
C VAL A 152 5.18 -7.13 -2.67
N TYR A 153 5.95 -6.88 -3.74
CA TYR A 153 5.41 -6.63 -5.07
C TYR A 153 4.68 -7.84 -5.67
N ASP A 154 5.27 -9.02 -5.49
CA ASP A 154 4.91 -10.29 -6.11
C ASP A 154 3.87 -11.10 -5.33
N GLU A 155 3.79 -10.91 -3.99
CA GLU A 155 2.85 -11.64 -3.14
C GLU A 155 1.79 -10.77 -2.45
N ILE A 156 2.10 -9.50 -2.15
CA ILE A 156 1.22 -8.65 -1.34
C ILE A 156 0.51 -7.61 -2.21
N THR A 157 1.25 -6.67 -2.78
CA THR A 157 0.71 -5.54 -3.53
C THR A 157 1.73 -4.88 -4.46
N MET A 158 1.31 -4.62 -5.70
CA MET A 158 2.01 -3.74 -6.63
C MET A 158 1.81 -2.25 -6.30
N TYR A 159 0.85 -1.93 -5.42
CA TYR A 159 0.39 -0.58 -5.09
C TYR A 159 0.34 -0.36 -3.56
N PRO A 160 1.46 -0.47 -2.84
CA PRO A 160 1.50 -0.17 -1.41
C PRO A 160 1.07 1.28 -1.14
N CYS A 161 0.29 1.49 -0.08
CA CYS A 161 -0.05 2.83 0.40
C CYS A 161 1.17 3.52 1.04
N GLU A 162 1.02 4.80 1.41
CA GLU A 162 2.12 5.58 1.99
C GLU A 162 2.63 4.99 3.32
N SER A 163 1.75 4.56 4.23
CA SER A 163 2.17 3.92 5.48
C SER A 163 3.02 2.67 5.23
N TRP A 164 2.62 1.83 4.27
CA TRP A 164 3.36 0.60 3.92
C TRP A 164 4.69 0.90 3.23
N MET A 165 4.77 1.91 2.35
CA MET A 165 6.04 2.36 1.78
C MET A 165 6.98 2.97 2.83
N VAL A 166 6.44 3.65 3.84
CA VAL A 166 7.19 4.17 5.00
C VAL A 166 7.75 3.02 5.86
N LEU A 167 6.91 2.03 6.18
CA LEU A 167 7.32 0.84 6.92
C LEU A 167 8.44 0.08 6.19
N LEU A 168 8.28 -0.14 4.87
CA LEU A 168 9.32 -0.75 4.04
C LEU A 168 10.64 0.00 4.09
N ALA A 169 10.62 1.33 3.93
CA ALA A 169 11.79 2.18 3.98
C ALA A 169 12.57 2.02 5.30
N ILE A 170 11.85 1.94 6.43
CA ILE A 170 12.42 1.67 7.75
C ILE A 170 13.02 0.26 7.82
N ILE A 171 12.22 -0.77 7.51
CA ILE A 171 12.59 -2.19 7.71
C ILE A 171 13.79 -2.63 6.85
N ILE A 172 13.92 -2.08 5.64
CA ILE A 172 15.04 -2.40 4.73
C ILE A 172 16.18 -1.38 4.81
N HIS A 173 16.06 -0.34 5.65
CA HIS A 173 16.98 0.79 5.80
C HIS A 173 17.33 1.46 4.46
N ARG A 174 16.31 1.99 3.78
CA ARG A 174 16.43 2.67 2.49
C ARG A 174 15.61 3.96 2.47
N ALA A 175 16.11 5.01 1.82
CA ALA A 175 15.36 6.27 1.70
C ALA A 175 13.96 6.04 1.10
N TYR A 176 12.94 6.63 1.72
CA TYR A 176 11.52 6.52 1.32
C TYR A 176 11.30 6.81 -0.19
N LYS A 177 11.96 7.83 -0.73
CA LYS A 177 11.91 8.19 -2.16
C LYS A 177 12.41 7.06 -3.07
N GLN A 178 13.45 6.33 -2.67
CA GLN A 178 13.98 5.21 -3.46
C GLN A 178 13.04 4.00 -3.45
N VAL A 179 12.37 3.71 -2.32
CA VAL A 179 11.30 2.69 -2.27
C VAL A 179 10.14 3.04 -3.20
N LYS A 180 9.64 4.29 -3.12
CA LYS A 180 8.56 4.79 -3.99
C LYS A 180 8.92 4.71 -5.48
N ASN A 181 10.15 5.10 -5.83
CA ASN A 181 10.66 5.01 -7.20
C ASN A 181 10.77 3.55 -7.67
N TRP A 182 11.25 2.63 -6.82
CA TRP A 182 11.38 1.21 -7.16
C TRP A 182 10.02 0.61 -7.56
N PHE A 183 8.98 0.78 -6.73
CA PHE A 183 7.63 0.31 -7.05
C PHE A 183 7.05 0.98 -8.32
N SER A 184 7.39 2.24 -8.58
CA SER A 184 6.97 2.93 -9.81
C SER A 184 7.61 2.32 -11.06
N ASN A 185 8.93 2.11 -11.03
CA ASN A 185 9.68 1.53 -12.14
C ASN A 185 9.26 0.07 -12.38
N GLU A 186 9.04 -0.70 -11.32
CA GLU A 186 8.68 -2.11 -11.43
C GLU A 186 7.29 -2.30 -12.07
N ARG A 187 6.32 -1.42 -11.78
CA ARG A 187 5.02 -1.39 -12.50
C ARG A 187 5.11 -0.93 -13.95
N GLN A 188 6.09 -0.11 -14.30
CA GLN A 188 6.31 0.32 -15.69
C GLN A 188 6.92 -0.82 -16.53
N LYS A 189 7.86 -1.57 -15.93
CA LYS A 189 8.48 -2.76 -16.50
C LYS A 189 7.50 -3.93 -16.61
N ASN A 190 6.83 -4.28 -15.51
CA ASN A 190 5.91 -5.41 -15.44
C ASN A 190 4.47 -4.88 -15.30
N ARG A 191 3.74 -4.87 -16.42
CA ARG A 191 2.34 -4.40 -16.47
C ARG A 191 1.32 -5.49 -16.12
N THR A 192 1.79 -6.63 -15.62
CA THR A 192 1.00 -7.84 -15.35
C THR A 192 0.87 -8.08 -13.85
N GLY A 193 -0.31 -8.53 -13.43
CA GLY A 193 -0.62 -8.85 -12.04
C GLY A 193 -2.07 -8.50 -11.71
N GLU A 194 -2.87 -9.50 -11.33
CA GLU A 194 -4.22 -9.27 -10.83
C GLU A 194 -4.16 -8.72 -9.41
N SER A 195 -5.03 -7.74 -9.12
CA SER A 195 -5.11 -7.12 -7.81
C SER A 195 -6.55 -6.75 -7.46
N VAL A 196 -6.99 -7.12 -6.27
CA VAL A 196 -8.33 -6.88 -5.75
C VAL A 196 -8.31 -5.61 -4.89
N PRO A 197 -9.21 -4.64 -5.12
CA PRO A 197 -9.37 -3.50 -4.21
C PRO A 197 -9.75 -3.95 -2.81
N PHE A 198 -9.05 -3.46 -1.80
CA PHE A 198 -9.21 -3.83 -0.40
C PHE A 198 -9.14 -2.58 0.50
N GLU A 199 -9.86 -2.59 1.62
CA GLU A 199 -9.79 -1.53 2.63
C GLU A 199 -9.16 -2.11 3.91
N THR A 200 -8.05 -1.52 4.35
CA THR A 200 -7.36 -1.96 5.57
C THR A 200 -8.17 -1.65 6.82
N GLU A 201 -7.88 -2.32 7.94
CA GLU A 201 -8.50 -2.00 9.24
C GLU A 201 -8.27 -0.53 9.65
N ASP A 202 -7.17 0.05 9.17
CA ASP A 202 -6.78 1.46 9.33
C ASP A 202 -7.59 2.43 8.46
N GLY A 203 -8.34 1.93 7.47
CA GLY A 203 -9.17 2.70 6.54
C GLY A 203 -8.48 3.15 5.25
N ASP A 204 -7.32 2.57 4.90
CA ASP A 204 -6.65 2.85 3.63
C ASP A 204 -7.18 1.94 2.51
N ARG A 205 -7.38 2.51 1.33
CA ARG A 205 -7.74 1.74 0.13
C ARG A 205 -6.49 1.28 -0.59
N VAL A 206 -6.19 -0.01 -0.48
CA VAL A 206 -5.05 -0.69 -1.12
C VAL A 206 -5.52 -1.64 -2.22
N ARG A 207 -4.59 -2.23 -2.98
CA ARG A 207 -4.88 -3.29 -3.95
C ARG A 207 -4.04 -4.50 -3.62
N LEU A 208 -4.64 -5.57 -3.13
CA LEU A 208 -3.93 -6.78 -2.72
C LEU A 208 -3.95 -7.83 -3.82
N ARG A 209 -2.90 -8.65 -3.90
CA ARG A 209 -2.90 -9.85 -4.75
C ARG A 209 -3.78 -10.94 -4.16
N ALA A 210 -4.22 -11.87 -5.02
CA ALA A 210 -5.02 -13.02 -4.60
C ALA A 210 -4.26 -13.92 -3.60
N THR A 211 -2.93 -14.02 -3.69
CA THR A 211 -2.10 -14.81 -2.74
C THR A 211 -2.08 -14.21 -1.33
N ALA A 212 -2.00 -12.89 -1.19
CA ALA A 212 -2.16 -12.22 0.10
C ALA A 212 -3.56 -12.42 0.71
N LEU A 213 -4.62 -12.36 -0.11
CA LEU A 213 -6.01 -12.50 0.35
C LEU A 213 -6.40 -13.96 0.67
N SER A 214 -5.82 -14.94 -0.03
CA SER A 214 -6.04 -16.36 0.29
C SER A 214 -5.40 -16.76 1.63
N VAL A 215 -4.33 -16.06 2.03
CA VAL A 215 -3.74 -16.23 3.36
C VAL A 215 -4.45 -15.42 4.42
N CYS A 216 -4.57 -14.10 4.28
CA CYS A 216 -5.14 -13.23 5.32
C CYS A 216 -6.20 -12.28 4.76
N GLN A 217 -7.36 -12.25 5.44
CA GLN A 217 -8.50 -11.40 5.09
C GLN A 217 -8.51 -10.05 5.84
N GLU A 218 -7.66 -9.87 6.84
CA GLU A 218 -7.62 -8.68 7.70
C GLU A 218 -6.21 -8.09 7.67
N TRP A 219 -6.02 -7.05 6.85
CA TRP A 219 -4.73 -6.36 6.70
C TRP A 219 -4.76 -4.99 7.39
N SER A 220 -3.72 -4.72 8.17
CA SER A 220 -3.43 -3.45 8.84
C SER A 220 -1.95 -3.10 8.70
N ASP A 221 -1.59 -1.85 9.02
CA ASP A 221 -0.19 -1.40 9.09
C ASP A 221 0.65 -2.31 9.99
N ALA A 222 0.10 -2.77 11.13
CA ALA A 222 0.80 -3.64 12.08
C ALA A 222 1.03 -5.05 11.51
N PHE A 223 0.00 -5.68 10.93
CA PHE A 223 0.15 -7.00 10.32
C PHE A 223 1.14 -6.97 9.14
N PHE A 224 1.08 -5.91 8.32
CA PHE A 224 2.05 -5.70 7.23
C PHE A 224 3.48 -5.51 7.75
N GLU A 225 3.67 -4.69 8.80
CA GLU A 225 4.96 -4.49 9.48
C GLU A 225 5.55 -5.82 9.96
N GLU A 226 4.76 -6.67 10.63
CA GLU A 226 5.19 -7.98 11.12
C GLU A 226 5.59 -8.94 9.98
N VAL A 227 4.75 -9.08 8.95
CA VAL A 227 5.04 -9.95 7.78
C VAL A 227 6.36 -9.55 7.12
N VAL A 228 6.55 -8.26 6.86
CA VAL A 228 7.77 -7.75 6.22
C VAL A 228 8.98 -7.90 7.15
N MET A 229 8.85 -7.59 8.45
CA MET A 229 9.95 -7.75 9.43
C MET A 229 10.42 -9.20 9.55
N ILE A 230 9.50 -10.16 9.66
CA ILE A 230 9.86 -11.59 9.80
C ILE A 230 10.55 -12.08 8.51
N TYR A 231 10.06 -11.72 7.32
CA TYR A 231 10.72 -12.08 6.06
C TYR A 231 12.12 -11.46 5.93
N ASN A 232 12.23 -10.16 6.22
CA ASN A 232 13.48 -9.39 6.23
C ASN A 232 14.52 -9.98 7.21
N TYR A 233 14.07 -10.55 8.35
CA TYR A 233 14.91 -11.28 9.31
C TYR A 233 15.29 -12.69 8.82
N ARG A 234 14.37 -13.46 8.21
CA ARG A 234 14.69 -14.77 7.61
C ARG A 234 15.81 -14.66 6.57
N ILE A 235 15.78 -13.64 5.71
CA ILE A 235 16.86 -13.39 4.74
C ILE A 235 18.20 -13.11 5.45
N GLN A 236 18.23 -12.30 6.53
CA GLN A 236 19.47 -12.03 7.29
C GLN A 236 20.06 -13.27 7.96
N ARG A 237 19.22 -14.24 8.35
CA ARG A 237 19.68 -15.48 8.95
C ARG A 237 20.22 -16.41 7.87
N ASN A 238 19.49 -16.60 6.78
CA ASN A 238 19.90 -17.50 5.70
C ASN A 238 21.19 -17.04 5.00
N SER A 239 21.40 -15.72 4.85
CA SER A 239 22.62 -15.17 4.24
C SER A 239 23.91 -15.43 5.05
N ARG A 240 23.81 -15.85 6.33
CA ARG A 240 24.97 -16.21 7.16
C ARG A 240 25.43 -17.66 6.98
N PHE A 241 24.62 -18.49 6.32
CA PHE A 241 24.86 -19.93 6.18
C PHE A 241 25.18 -20.36 4.73
N ARG A 242 25.26 -19.42 3.78
CA ARG A 242 25.90 -19.68 2.49
C ARG A 242 27.40 -19.37 2.63
N PRO A 243 28.30 -20.37 2.67
CA PRO A 243 29.71 -20.09 2.46
C PRO A 243 29.86 -19.45 1.07
N SER A 244 30.75 -18.46 0.97
CA SER A 244 31.19 -17.93 -0.31
C SER A 244 31.95 -19.02 -1.06
N VAL A 245 31.36 -19.51 -2.15
CA VAL A 245 32.00 -20.36 -3.16
C VAL A 245 32.72 -19.47 -4.16
#